data_AF-A0A954VDM3-F1
#
_entry.id   AF-A0A954VDM3-F1
#
_cell.length_a   1.000
_cell.length_b   1.000
_cell.length_c   1.000
_cell.angle_alpha   90.00
_cell.angle_beta   90.00
_cell.angle_gamma   90.00
#
_symmetry.space_group_name_H-M   'P 1'
#
loop_
_entity.id
_entity.type
_entity.pdbx_description
1 polymer ?
#
loop_
_entity_poly.entity_id
_entity_poly.type
_entity_poly.pdbx_seq_one_letter_code
_entity_poly.pdbx_strand_id
1 'polypeptide(L)' 'MTKNPILDELHAVREQLLADAGGTLDALINRLQAEERTSNRPRFTPRRTKRCTGAAKSGDSELENLSSPPGDL' A
#
# COMPACT_ATOMS: atom_id res chain seq x y z
N MET A 1 -26.79 22.24 -4.22
CA MET A 1 -25.84 21.10 -4.22
C MET A 1 -26.23 20.18 -5.36
N THR A 2 -25.38 20.05 -6.37
CA THR A 2 -25.58 19.10 -7.46
C THR A 2 -25.35 17.70 -6.93
N LYS A 3 -26.37 16.84 -6.99
CA LYS A 3 -26.20 15.40 -6.73
C LYS A 3 -25.30 14.86 -7.84
N ASN A 4 -24.16 14.29 -7.45
CA ASN A 4 -23.25 13.66 -8.39
C ASN A 4 -23.65 12.18 -8.50
N PRO A 5 -24.31 11.76 -9.60
CA PRO A 5 -24.83 10.39 -9.71
C PRO A 5 -23.71 9.33 -9.63
N ILE A 6 -22.49 9.66 -10.06
CA ILE A 6 -21.34 8.75 -9.99
C ILE A 6 -20.96 8.49 -8.53
N LEU A 7 -21.01 9.51 -7.67
CA LEU A 7 -20.71 9.33 -6.25
C LEU A 7 -21.80 8.49 -5.58
N ASP A 8 -23.07 8.73 -5.91
CA ASP A 8 -24.19 7.95 -5.37
C ASP A 8 -24.05 6.46 -5.72
N GLU A 9 -23.68 6.14 -6.97
CA GLU A 9 -23.40 4.77 -7.40
C GLU A 9 -22.20 4.15 -6.66
N LEU A 10 -21.10 4.89 -6.51
CA LEU A 10 -19.93 4.40 -5.78
C LEU A 10 -20.26 4.10 -4.31
N HIS A 11 -21.07 4.95 -3.67
CA HIS A 11 -21.55 4.71 -2.31
C HIS A 11 -22.44 3.45 -2.26
N ALA A 12 -23.39 3.30 -3.18
CA ALA A 12 -24.26 2.13 -3.23
C ALA A 12 -23.46 0.82 -3.38
N VAL A 13 -22.49 0.80 -4.29
CA VAL A 13 -21.61 -0.37 -4.50
C VAL A 13 -20.78 -0.66 -3.25
N ARG A 14 -20.23 0.37 -2.60
CA ARG A 14 -19.46 0.21 -1.35
C ARG A 14 -20.32 -0.41 -0.25
N GLU A 15 -21.52 0.10 -0.03
CA GLU A 15 -22.42 -0.41 1.01
C GLU A 15 -22.82 -1.86 0.73
N GLN A 16 -23.07 -2.20 -0.54
CA GLN A 16 -23.35 -3.59 -0.93
C GLN A 16 -22.16 -4.52 -0.66
N LEU A 17 -20.94 -4.12 -1.05
CA LEU A 17 -19.73 -4.90 -0.79
C LEU A 17 -19.48 -5.11 0.72
N LEU A 18 -19.75 -4.09 1.53
CA LEU A 18 -19.63 -4.20 2.99
C LEU A 18 -20.70 -5.13 3.55
N ALA A 19 -21.96 -4.99 3.15
CA ALA A 19 -23.05 -5.85 3.59
C ALA A 19 -22.78 -7.33 3.27
N ASP A 20 -22.35 -7.62 2.03
CA ASP A 20 -21.99 -8.96 1.57
C ASP A 20 -20.80 -9.57 2.34
N ALA A 21 -20.01 -8.74 3.02
CA ALA A 21 -18.88 -9.15 3.83
C ALA A 21 -19.15 -9.12 5.34
N GLY A 22 -20.37 -8.84 5.81
CA GLY A 22 -20.67 -8.77 7.25
C GLY A 22 -20.51 -7.38 7.87
N GLY A 23 -20.56 -6.33 7.05
CA GLY A 23 -20.68 -4.93 7.45
C GLY A 23 -19.38 -4.23 7.82
N THR A 24 -18.24 -4.93 7.80
CA THR A 24 -16.94 -4.34 8.15
C THR A 24 -15.95 -4.41 6.99
N LEU A 25 -15.08 -3.41 6.92
CA LEU A 25 -14.01 -3.36 5.91
C LEU A 25 -13.03 -4.53 6.09
N ASP A 26 -12.71 -4.88 7.35
CA ASP A 26 -11.80 -5.98 7.65
C ASP A 26 -12.33 -7.31 7.12
N ALA A 27 -13.63 -7.56 7.28
CA ALA A 27 -14.25 -8.77 6.76
C ALA A 27 -14.28 -8.80 5.21
N LEU A 28 -14.49 -7.64 4.56
CA LEU A 28 -14.38 -7.51 3.11
C LEU A 28 -12.96 -7.84 2.63
N ILE A 29 -11.93 -7.28 3.28
CA ILE A 29 -10.53 -7.55 2.95
C ILE A 29 -10.20 -9.02 3.15
N ASN A 30 -10.61 -9.62 4.27
CA ASN A 30 -10.36 -11.04 4.54
C ASN A 30 -10.98 -11.95 3.49
N ARG A 31 -12.21 -11.65 3.06
CA ARG A 31 -12.89 -12.38 1.98
C ARG A 31 -12.12 -12.25 0.66
N LEU A 32 -11.74 -11.03 0.26
CA LEU A 32 -11.00 -10.80 -0.99
C LEU A 32 -9.64 -11.51 -0.99
N GLN A 33 -8.93 -11.52 0.14
CA GLN A 33 -7.68 -12.27 0.28
C GLN A 33 -7.88 -13.79 0.17
N ALA A 34 -8.98 -14.32 0.72
CA ALA A 34 -9.32 -15.74 0.59
C ALA A 34 -9.62 -16.09 -0.88
N GLU A 35 -10.41 -15.27 -1.58
CA GLU A 35 -10.69 -15.42 -3.00
C GLU A 35 -9.40 -15.35 -3.83
N GLU A 36 -8.53 -14.37 -3.59
CA GLU A 36 -7.22 -14.25 -4.23
C GLU A 36 -6.35 -15.51 -4.01
N ARG A 37 -6.37 -16.06 -2.78
CA ARG A 37 -5.62 -17.27 -2.42
C ARG A 37 -6.02 -18.47 -3.25
N THR A 38 -7.32 -18.60 -3.53
CA THR A 38 -7.90 -19.68 -4.35
C THR A 38 -7.90 -19.40 -5.85
N SER A 39 -7.65 -18.16 -6.25
CA SER A 39 -7.66 -17.79 -7.66
C SER A 39 -6.43 -18.33 -8.40
N ASN A 40 -6.63 -18.79 -9.63
CA ASN A 40 -5.54 -19.15 -10.56
C ASN A 40 -4.90 -17.92 -11.21
N ARG A 41 -5.06 -16.73 -10.63
CA ARG A 41 -4.53 -15.49 -11.20
C ARG A 41 -3.02 -15.41 -10.95
N PRO A 42 -2.22 -15.00 -11.94
CA PRO A 42 -0.80 -14.73 -11.73
C PRO A 42 -0.64 -13.68 -10.63
N ARG A 43 0.09 -14.03 -9.56
CA ARG A 43 0.46 -13.06 -8.53
C ARG A 43 1.73 -12.35 -8.92
N PHE A 44 1.73 -11.04 -8.79
CA PHE A 44 2.94 -10.27 -8.93
C PHE A 44 3.92 -10.66 -7.81
N THR A 45 5.06 -11.25 -8.19
CA THR A 45 6.18 -11.48 -7.29
C THR A 45 7.27 -10.44 -7.59
N PRO A 46 7.52 -9.45 -6.71
CA PRO A 46 8.59 -8.49 -6.93
C PRO A 46 9.94 -9.23 -7.01
N ARG A 47 10.65 -9.06 -8.12
CA ARG A 47 11.98 -9.64 -8.30
C ARG A 47 12.96 -8.86 -7.43
N ARG A 48 13.57 -9.48 -6.40
CA ARG A 48 14.66 -8.84 -5.64
C ARG A 48 15.79 -8.50 -6.61
N THR A 49 16.05 -7.23 -6.83
CA THR A 49 17.11 -6.73 -7.72
C THR A 49 18.50 -6.81 -7.11
N LYS A 50 18.63 -7.08 -5.80
CA LYS A 50 19.92 -7.31 -5.13
C LYS A 50 19.80 -8.40 -4.07
N ARG A 51 20.68 -9.40 -4.13
CA ARG A 51 21.09 -10.16 -2.94
C ARG A 51 22.00 -9.20 -2.17
N CYS A 52 21.50 -8.57 -1.10
CA CYS A 52 22.40 -7.93 -0.14
C CYS A 52 23.13 -9.03 0.62
N THR A 53 24.23 -9.53 0.04
CA THR A 53 25.22 -10.38 0.71
C THR A 53 26.35 -9.55 1.34
N GLY A 54 26.25 -8.22 1.29
CA GLY A 54 27.17 -7.34 2.00
C GLY A 54 26.77 -7.25 3.47
N ALA A 55 27.52 -7.92 4.36
CA ALA A 55 27.46 -7.65 5.78
C ALA A 55 27.70 -6.15 6.03
N ALA A 56 26.79 -5.48 6.72
CA ALA A 56 27.04 -4.13 7.20
C ALA A 56 28.22 -4.20 8.18
N LYS A 57 29.32 -3.53 7.86
CA LYS A 57 30.36 -3.26 8.86
C LYS A 57 29.75 -2.28 9.85
N SER A 58 29.56 -2.73 11.08
CA SER A 58 29.29 -1.88 12.24
C SER A 58 30.59 -1.16 12.64
N GLY A 59 30.53 0.16 12.79
CA GLY A 59 31.63 1.01 13.28
C GLY A 59 31.96 2.10 12.24
N ASP A 60 31.88 3.39 12.51
CA ASP A 60 31.65 4.14 13.75
C ASP A 60 30.83 5.39 13.41
N SER A 61 30.05 5.84 14.38
CA SER A 61 29.38 7.13 14.39
C SER A 61 30.38 8.27 14.55
N GLU A 62 30.32 9.29 13.70
CA GLU A 62 30.77 10.65 14.06
C GLU A 62 29.81 11.68 13.48
N LEU A 63 29.04 12.29 14.38
CA LEU A 63 28.19 13.44 14.17
C LEU A 63 29.06 14.69 14.12
N GLU A 64 29.26 15.31 12.95
CA GLU A 64 29.62 16.74 12.83
C GLU A 64 28.99 17.25 11.52
N ASN A 65 27.75 17.76 11.54
CA ASN A 65 27.35 19.14 11.87
C ASN A 65 27.99 20.22 10.95
N LEU A 66 27.08 20.91 10.24
CA LEU A 66 27.21 22.25 9.64
C LEU A 66 27.88 22.38 8.25
N SER A 67 27.04 22.53 7.20
CA SER A 67 26.87 23.79 6.46
C SER A 67 26.28 23.54 5.06
N SER A 68 25.11 24.12 4.78
CA SER A 68 24.55 24.17 3.42
C SER A 68 25.31 25.21 2.58
N PRO A 69 25.68 24.93 1.32
CA PRO A 69 26.17 25.98 0.43
C PRO A 69 25.03 26.92 0.02
N PRO A 70 25.33 28.22 -0.21
CA PRO A 70 24.32 29.22 -0.58
C PRO A 70 23.75 28.94 -1.98
N GLY A 71 22.46 29.22 -2.16
CA GLY A 71 21.84 29.19 -3.47
C GLY A 71 22.38 30.34 -4.32
N ASP A 72 23.01 30.02 -5.45
CA ASP A 72 23.36 30.99 -6.47
C ASP A 72 22.09 31.44 -7.22
N LEU A 73 21.98 32.75 -7.40
CA LEU A 73 20.90 33.48 -8.08
C LEU A 73 20.83 33.19 -9.58
#